data_AF-A0A924XCM2-F1
#
_entry.id   AF-A0A924XCM2-F1
#
_cell.length_a   1.000
_cell.length_b   1.000
_cell.length_c   1.000
_cell.angle_alpha   90.00
_cell.angle_beta   90.00
_cell.angle_gamma   90.00
#
_symmetry.space_group_name_H-M   'P 1'
#
loop_
_entity.id
_entity.type
_entity.pdbx_description
1 polymer ?
#
loop_
_entity_poly.entity_id
_entity_poly.type
_entity_poly.pdbx_seq_one_letter_code
_entity_poly.pdbx_strand_id
1 'polypeptide(L)'
;MQTSRKNRGFATMNSERQREIARKGGRAAHVKGTAHQFTSDEARAAGRKGGERVSQDRTHMAAIGRMGGRSSAGRRSKPNEADSNATSPGDPGTDPRADAGANPGTVSDESKKAS
;
A
#
# COMPACT_ATOMS: atom_id res chain seq x y z
N MET A 1 -13.58 -13.35 51.89
CA MET A 1 -14.19 -13.90 50.66
C MET A 1 -13.30 -13.54 49.46
N GLN A 2 -12.56 -14.50 48.91
CA GLN A 2 -11.72 -14.26 47.72
C GLN A 2 -12.59 -14.35 46.46
N THR A 3 -12.86 -13.25 45.78
CA THR A 3 -13.59 -13.28 44.50
C THR A 3 -12.60 -13.54 43.37
N SER A 4 -12.42 -14.80 42.99
CA SER A 4 -11.65 -15.16 41.79
C SER A 4 -12.33 -14.56 40.57
N ARG A 5 -11.70 -13.55 39.96
CA ARG A 5 -12.17 -12.94 38.71
C ARG A 5 -12.03 -13.98 37.59
N LYS A 6 -13.14 -14.62 37.23
CA LYS A 6 -13.21 -15.51 36.07
C LYS A 6 -12.87 -14.71 34.81
N ASN A 7 -12.00 -15.24 33.96
CA ASN A 7 -11.73 -14.67 32.65
C ASN A 7 -13.06 -14.64 31.88
N ARG A 8 -13.43 -13.50 31.30
CA ARG A 8 -14.66 -13.31 30.51
C ARG A 8 -14.36 -12.47 29.28
N GLY A 9 -15.23 -12.53 28.28
CA GLY A 9 -15.16 -11.69 27.09
C GLY A 9 -14.05 -12.13 26.13
N PHE A 10 -13.34 -11.16 25.54
CA PHE A 10 -12.31 -11.42 24.52
C PHE A 10 -11.15 -12.28 25.04
N ALA A 11 -10.89 -12.28 26.35
CA ALA A 11 -9.82 -13.07 26.96
C ALA A 11 -10.09 -14.59 26.96
N THR A 12 -11.35 -15.03 26.82
CA THR A 12 -11.70 -16.46 26.72
C THR A 12 -11.93 -16.92 25.29
N MET A 13 -11.82 -16.02 24.31
CA MET A 13 -12.11 -16.31 22.91
C MET A 13 -10.87 -16.88 22.20
N ASN A 14 -11.08 -17.72 21.18
CA ASN A 14 -10.00 -18.17 20.30
C ASN A 14 -9.35 -16.98 19.58
N SER A 15 -8.01 -16.97 19.50
CA SER A 15 -7.19 -15.95 18.86
C SER A 15 -7.57 -15.68 17.41
N GLU A 16 -7.98 -16.70 16.66
CA GLU A 16 -8.44 -16.56 15.28
C GLU A 16 -9.71 -15.71 15.20
N ARG A 17 -10.66 -16.00 16.09
CA ARG A 17 -11.93 -15.26 16.17
C ARG A 17 -11.71 -13.83 16.66
N GLN A 18 -10.78 -13.61 17.58
CA GLN A 18 -10.37 -12.28 18.02
C GLN A 18 -9.77 -11.47 16.85
N ARG A 19 -8.89 -12.08 16.05
CA ARG A 19 -8.31 -11.46 14.86
C ARG A 19 -9.38 -11.13 13.81
N GLU A 20 -10.35 -12.03 13.61
CA GLU A 20 -11.44 -11.79 12.68
C GLU A 20 -12.31 -10.61 13.13
N ILE A 21 -12.65 -10.52 14.42
CA ILE A 21 -13.41 -9.41 14.99
C ILE A 21 -12.62 -8.10 14.85
N ALA A 22 -11.32 -8.10 15.16
CA ALA A 22 -10.47 -6.93 14.98
C ALA A 22 -10.43 -6.47 13.52
N ARG A 23 -10.29 -7.41 12.57
CA ARG A 23 -10.30 -7.12 11.13
C ARG A 23 -11.64 -6.54 10.69
N LYS A 24 -12.76 -7.12 11.14
CA LYS A 24 -14.11 -6.61 10.84
C LYS A 24 -14.35 -5.23 11.45
N GLY A 25 -13.89 -4.99 12.68
CA GLY A 25 -13.98 -3.70 13.36
C GLY A 25 -13.22 -2.60 12.63
N GLY A 26 -11.97 -2.87 12.20
CA GLY A 26 -11.18 -1.92 11.43
C GLY A 26 -11.82 -1.57 10.08
N ARG A 27 -12.33 -2.57 9.35
CA ARG A 27 -13.07 -2.34 8.09
C ARG A 27 -14.35 -1.53 8.33
N ALA A 28 -15.11 -1.88 9.36
CA ALA A 28 -16.35 -1.19 9.70
C ALA A 28 -16.11 0.29 10.07
N ALA A 29 -15.02 0.60 10.79
CA ALA A 29 -14.67 1.98 11.14
C ALA A 29 -14.31 2.82 9.90
N HIS A 30 -13.60 2.23 8.94
CA HIS A 30 -13.31 2.88 7.65
C HIS A 30 -14.59 3.11 6.83
N VAL A 31 -15.45 2.10 6.73
CA VAL A 31 -16.72 2.20 5.98
C VAL A 31 -17.67 3.21 6.64
N LYS A 32 -17.75 3.24 7.97
CA LYS A 32 -18.61 4.18 8.72
C LYS A 32 -18.07 5.61 8.78
N GLY A 33 -16.90 5.89 8.19
CA GLY A 33 -16.32 7.25 8.19
C GLY A 33 -15.96 7.78 9.58
N THR A 34 -15.89 6.92 10.60
CA THR A 34 -15.43 7.28 11.94
C THR A 34 -13.91 7.27 12.05
N ALA A 35 -13.25 6.55 11.13
CA ALA A 35 -11.82 6.62 10.96
C ALA A 35 -11.44 7.82 10.08
N HIS A 36 -10.31 8.43 10.41
CA HIS A 36 -9.69 9.47 9.58
C HIS A 36 -9.39 8.91 8.18
N GLN A 37 -9.89 9.60 7.15
CA GLN A 37 -9.61 9.28 5.76
C GLN A 37 -8.39 10.07 5.34
N PHE A 38 -7.28 9.36 5.11
CA PHE A 38 -6.08 10.01 4.60
C PHE A 38 -6.34 10.48 3.17
N THR A 39 -6.28 11.78 2.98
CA THR A 39 -6.20 12.36 1.63
C THR A 39 -4.84 12.01 1.01
N SER A 40 -4.75 12.01 -0.32
CA SER A 40 -3.49 11.73 -1.01
C SER A 40 -2.36 12.68 -0.57
N ASP A 41 -2.70 13.96 -0.36
CA ASP A 41 -1.76 14.98 0.10
C ASP A 41 -1.28 14.73 1.52
N GLU A 42 -2.16 14.27 2.40
CA GLU A 42 -1.81 13.94 3.78
C GLU A 42 -0.96 12.67 3.85
N ALA A 43 -1.28 11.65 3.07
CA ALA A 43 -0.45 10.46 2.94
C ALA A 43 0.97 10.82 2.46
N ARG A 44 1.06 11.73 1.48
CA ARG A 44 2.34 12.26 0.97
C ARG A 44 3.08 13.06 2.05
N ALA A 45 2.39 13.91 2.81
CA ALA A 45 3.01 14.69 3.88
C ALA A 45 3.53 13.79 5.02
N ALA A 46 2.76 12.78 5.41
CA ALA A 46 3.16 11.78 6.39
C ALA A 46 4.36 10.95 5.89
N GLY A 47 4.33 10.52 4.63
CA GLY A 47 5.43 9.81 3.99
C GLY A 47 6.72 10.64 3.94
N ARG A 48 6.61 11.92 3.57
CA ARG A 48 7.73 12.86 3.58
C ARG A 48 8.31 13.03 4.98
N LYS A 49 7.47 13.29 5.99
CA LYS A 49 7.89 13.43 7.40
C LYS A 49 8.57 12.17 7.93
N GLY A 50 8.04 11.00 7.59
CA GLY A 50 8.66 9.72 7.93
C GLY A 50 10.01 9.53 7.24
N GLY A 51 10.08 9.85 5.95
CA GLY A 51 11.31 9.80 5.14
C GLY A 51 12.40 10.74 5.68
N GLU A 52 12.04 11.98 6.02
CA GLU A 52 12.94 12.97 6.63
C GLU A 52 13.56 12.41 7.91
N ARG A 53 12.75 11.83 8.80
CA ARG A 53 13.23 11.22 10.06
C ARG A 53 14.20 10.08 9.80
N VAL A 54 13.88 9.17 8.88
CA VAL A 54 14.68 7.98 8.61
C VAL A 54 15.97 8.33 7.84
N SER A 55 15.94 9.39 7.03
CA SER A 55 17.06 9.82 6.19
C SER A 55 18.23 10.46 6.94
N GLN A 56 18.06 10.79 8.23
CA GLN A 56 19.10 11.42 9.05
C GLN A 56 20.34 10.52 9.22
N ASP A 57 20.16 9.20 9.27
CA ASP A 57 21.28 8.26 9.33
C ASP A 57 21.70 7.82 7.92
N ARG A 58 22.58 8.63 7.32
CA ARG A 58 23.09 8.39 5.97
C ARG A 58 23.90 7.10 5.87
N THR A 59 24.60 6.70 6.92
CA THR A 59 25.43 5.49 6.90
C THR A 59 24.58 4.24 6.91
N HIS A 60 23.54 4.21 7.74
CA HIS A 60 22.54 3.16 7.78
C HIS A 60 21.77 3.08 6.46
N MET A 61 21.34 4.21 5.90
CA MET A 61 20.65 4.24 4.61
C MET A 61 21.53 3.71 3.47
N ALA A 62 22.81 4.07 3.44
CA ALA A 62 23.75 3.55 2.46
C ALA A 62 23.95 2.02 2.61
N ALA A 63 23.98 1.50 3.84
CA ALA A 63 24.07 0.07 4.10
C ALA A 63 22.82 -0.69 3.60
N ILE A 64 21.62 -0.18 3.88
CA ILE A 64 20.35 -0.74 3.38
C ILE A 64 20.32 -0.71 1.85
N GLY A 65 20.65 0.43 1.24
CA GLY A 65 20.68 0.57 -0.22
C GLY A 65 21.65 -0.40 -0.89
N ARG A 66 22.85 -0.59 -0.31
CA ARG A 66 23.83 -1.59 -0.78
C ARG A 66 23.29 -3.01 -0.66
N MET A 67 22.58 -3.33 0.42
CA MET A 67 21.95 -4.64 0.61
C MET A 67 20.85 -4.88 -0.42
N GLY A 68 19.94 -3.91 -0.61
CA GLY A 68 18.88 -3.99 -1.62
C GLY A 68 19.43 -4.11 -3.05
N GLY A 69 20.50 -3.38 -3.37
CA GLY A 69 21.19 -3.48 -4.66
C GLY A 69 21.76 -4.87 -4.91
N ARG A 70 22.41 -5.47 -3.91
CA ARG A 70 22.92 -6.85 -3.99
C ARG A 70 21.80 -7.87 -4.19
N SER A 71 20.69 -7.73 -3.48
CA SER A 71 19.52 -8.62 -3.60
C SER A 71 18.77 -8.48 -4.93
N SER A 72 18.83 -7.29 -5.56
CA SER A 72 18.20 -7.04 -6.87
C SER A 72 19.09 -7.51 -8.03
N ALA A 73 20.40 -7.33 -7.93
CA ALA A 73 21.36 -7.77 -8.95
C ALA A 73 21.25 -9.29 -9.21
N GLY A 74 21.16 -10.10 -8.15
CA GLY A 74 20.98 -11.55 -8.28
C GLY A 74 19.66 -11.99 -8.93
N ARG A 75 18.63 -11.15 -8.94
CA ARG A 75 17.34 -11.43 -9.61
C ARG A 75 17.36 -11.09 -11.10
N ARG A 76 18.18 -10.12 -11.52
CA ARG A 76 18.34 -9.72 -12.92
C ARG A 76 19.32 -10.59 -13.70
N SER A 77 20.22 -11.29 -13.00
CA SER A 77 21.19 -12.20 -13.62
C SER A 77 20.65 -13.60 -13.97
N LYS A 78 19.35 -13.88 -13.78
CA LYS A 78 18.71 -15.03 -14.41
C LYS A 78 18.04 -14.55 -15.70
N PRO A 79 18.68 -14.66 -16.89
CA PRO A 79 17.92 -14.64 -18.13
C PRO A 79 16.91 -15.79 -18.01
N ASN A 80 15.63 -15.45 -18.02
CA ASN A 80 14.59 -16.46 -18.06
C ASN A 80 14.62 -17.04 -19.47
N GLU A 81 15.29 -18.18 -19.61
CA GLU A 81 15.40 -19.01 -20.80
C GLU A 81 14.05 -19.70 -21.05
N ALA A 82 13.01 -18.88 -21.24
CA ALA A 82 11.62 -19.29 -21.42
C ALA A 82 10.82 -18.19 -22.12
N ASP A 83 11.26 -17.80 -23.32
CA ASP A 83 10.35 -17.38 -24.40
C ASP A 83 11.12 -17.40 -25.73
N SER A 84 11.27 -18.60 -26.29
CA SER A 84 11.63 -18.78 -27.70
C SER A 84 10.41 -19.28 -28.46
N ASN A 85 9.27 -18.57 -28.38
CA ASN A 85 8.28 -18.57 -29.45
C ASN A 85 7.29 -17.39 -29.36
N ALA A 86 7.76 -16.14 -29.48
CA ALA A 86 6.87 -15.02 -29.74
C ALA A 86 7.55 -13.90 -30.54
N THR A 87 7.12 -13.80 -31.80
CA THR A 87 6.96 -12.56 -32.54
C THR A 87 8.19 -11.92 -33.19
N SER A 88 8.15 -11.99 -34.52
CA SER A 88 8.88 -11.24 -35.56
C SER A 88 9.54 -9.91 -35.15
N PRO A 89 10.76 -9.60 -35.63
CA PRO A 89 11.42 -8.33 -35.37
C PRO A 89 10.77 -7.22 -36.19
N GLY A 90 9.98 -6.36 -35.53
CA GLY A 90 9.39 -5.18 -36.12
C GLY A 90 9.62 -3.96 -35.22
N ASP A 91 10.49 -3.07 -35.70
CA ASP A 91 10.60 -1.64 -35.37
C ASP A 91 11.19 -1.19 -34.00
N PRO A 92 12.43 -0.66 -33.97
CA PRO A 92 12.95 0.09 -32.83
C PRO A 92 12.51 1.57 -32.96
N GLY A 93 11.28 1.88 -32.55
CA GLY A 93 10.69 3.19 -32.85
C GLY A 93 9.82 3.87 -31.79
N THR A 94 9.76 3.40 -30.54
CA THR A 94 8.94 4.06 -29.51
C THR A 94 9.73 4.40 -28.26
N ASP A 95 10.22 5.63 -28.20
CA ASP A 95 10.67 6.29 -26.97
C ASP A 95 9.49 6.38 -25.98
N PRO A 96 9.61 5.93 -24.71
CA PRO A 96 8.52 5.98 -23.74
C PRO A 96 8.35 7.39 -23.11
N ARG A 97 8.57 8.46 -23.88
CA ARG A 97 8.50 9.85 -23.40
C ARG A 97 7.58 10.71 -24.28
N ALA A 98 6.33 10.32 -24.43
CA ALA A 98 5.22 11.24 -24.72
C ALA A 98 3.90 10.47 -24.71
N ASP A 99 3.14 10.54 -23.62
CA ASP A 99 1.73 10.92 -23.74
C ASP A 99 1.21 11.37 -22.37
N ALA A 100 0.82 12.64 -22.33
CA ALA A 100 0.02 13.23 -21.29
C ALA A 100 -1.44 13.02 -21.69
N GLY A 101 -2.17 12.13 -21.02
CA GLY A 101 -3.55 11.85 -21.39
C GLY A 101 -4.43 11.41 -20.23
N ALA A 102 -5.16 12.38 -19.67
CA ALA A 102 -6.49 12.26 -19.07
C ALA A 102 -6.71 11.27 -17.89
N ASN A 103 -6.90 11.82 -16.69
CA ASN A 103 -7.81 11.22 -15.72
C ASN A 103 -9.26 11.55 -16.14
N PRO A 104 -10.12 10.58 -16.48
CA PRO A 104 -11.55 10.85 -16.61
C PRO A 104 -12.13 11.07 -15.20
N GLY A 105 -12.21 12.34 -14.81
CA GLY A 105 -12.95 12.77 -13.64
C GLY A 105 -14.43 12.39 -13.79
N THR A 106 -14.95 11.71 -12.77
CA THR A 106 -16.37 11.44 -12.59
C THR A 106 -17.12 12.77 -12.43
N VAL A 107 -17.85 13.19 -13.45
CA VAL A 107 -18.89 14.22 -13.34
C VAL A 107 -20.25 13.52 -13.40
N SER A 108 -20.85 13.31 -12.23
CA SER A 108 -22.28 13.02 -12.13
C SER A 108 -22.91 14.21 -11.40
N ASP A 109 -23.15 15.27 -12.17
CA ASP A 109 -24.06 16.35 -11.83
C ASP A 109 -25.47 15.85 -12.18
N GLU A 110 -26.27 15.52 -11.17
CA GLU A 110 -27.70 15.34 -11.34
C GLU A 110 -28.43 16.35 -10.47
N SER A 111 -28.66 17.50 -11.08
CA SER A 111 -29.60 18.52 -10.67
C SER A 111 -31.00 17.93 -10.46
N LYS A 112 -31.46 17.83 -9.20
CA LYS A 112 -32.90 17.88 -8.86
C LYS A 112 -33.17 18.63 -7.56
N LYS A 113 -34.12 19.57 -7.68
CA LYS A 113 -34.92 20.29 -6.65
C LYS A 113 -34.37 21.57 -6.03
N ALA A 114 -34.75 22.70 -6.63
CA ALA A 114 -35.53 23.75 -5.95
C ALA A 114 -36.80 23.94 -6.82
N SER A 115 -38.04 23.79 -6.32
CA SER A 115 -38.80 24.73 -5.45
C SER A 115 -38.83 26.15 -6.00
#